data_AF-A0A672JNF0-F1
#
_entry.id   AF-A0A672JNF0-F1
#
_cell.length_a   1.000
_cell.length_b   1.000
_cell.length_c   1.000
_cell.angle_alpha   90.00
_cell.angle_beta   90.00
_cell.angle_gamma   90.00
#
_symmetry.space_group_name_H-M   'P 1'
#
loop_
_entity.id
_entity.type
_entity.pdbx_description
1 polymer ?
#
loop_
_entity_poly.entity_id
_entity_poly.type
_entity_poly.pdbx_seq_one_letter_code
_entity_poly.pdbx_strand_id
1 'polypeptide(L)'
;LKKMKLQLQTIYEAQKNLEQLTIAVFVIRKEGDGLQEPPEDIGIVTEGIELLHHLTSVASACALLLGLIYALNLAYPKPLRFTFEVLQKIIMQLDQHKMSPKVHNLHSKLQSLQYDALL
;
A
#
# COMPACT_ATOMS: atom_id res chain seq x y z
N LEU A 1 31.98 -5.79 18.61
CA LEU A 1 32.30 -4.58 17.80
C LEU A 1 31.93 -4.72 16.32
N LYS A 2 32.43 -5.72 15.57
CA LYS A 2 32.08 -5.90 14.14
C LYS A 2 30.57 -6.07 13.88
N LYS A 3 29.89 -6.92 14.66
CA LYS A 3 28.43 -7.14 14.55
C LYS A 3 27.63 -5.84 14.75
N MET A 4 27.98 -5.06 15.77
CA MET A 4 27.31 -3.79 16.08
C MET A 4 27.50 -2.75 14.97
N LYS A 5 28.69 -2.66 14.37
CA LYS A 5 28.93 -1.78 13.21
C LYS A 5 28.12 -2.20 11.98
N LEU A 6 28.01 -3.51 11.74
CA LEU A 6 27.22 -4.05 10.64
C LEU A 6 25.73 -3.73 10.80
N GLN A 7 25.17 -3.94 11.99
CA GLN A 7 23.76 -3.61 12.27
C GLN A 7 23.46 -2.12 12.10
N LEU A 8 24.36 -1.24 12.55
CA LEU A 8 24.19 0.21 12.38
C LEU A 8 24.18 0.61 10.89
N GLN A 9 25.04 -0.01 10.07
CA GLN A 9 25.05 0.21 8.63
C GLN A 9 23.75 -0.26 7.98
N THR A 10 23.25 -1.43 8.35
CA THR A 10 22.00 -1.98 7.81
C THR A 10 20.81 -1.06 8.11
N ILE A 11 20.72 -0.53 9.33
CA ILE A 11 19.67 0.43 9.71
C ILE A 11 19.77 1.71 8.88
N TYR A 12 20.98 2.25 8.73
CA TYR A 12 21.21 3.46 7.94
C TYR A 12 20.80 3.29 6.47
N GLU A 13 21.18 2.18 5.82
CA GLU A 13 20.77 1.92 4.44
C GLU A 13 19.25 1.72 4.32
N ALA A 14 18.60 1.09 5.31
CA ALA A 14 17.14 0.93 5.31
C ALA A 14 16.42 2.29 5.41
N GLN A 15 16.88 3.19 6.28
CA GLN A 15 16.35 4.56 6.38
C GLN A 15 16.54 5.34 5.08
N LYS A 16 17.76 5.30 4.53
CA LYS A 16 18.06 5.96 3.26
C LYS A 16 17.22 5.43 2.10
N ASN A 17 16.91 4.13 2.08
CA ASN A 17 16.01 3.56 1.09
C ASN A 17 14.56 4.06 1.26
N LEU A 18 14.08 4.18 2.50
CA LEU A 18 12.75 4.74 2.80
C LEU A 18 12.65 6.21 2.37
N GLU A 19 13.70 7.00 2.59
CA GLU A 19 13.77 8.42 2.19
C GLU A 19 13.64 8.64 0.67
N GLN A 20 14.03 7.65 -0.15
CA GLN A 20 13.93 7.72 -1.61
C GLN A 20 12.56 7.31 -2.15
N LEU A 21 11.66 6.76 -1.31
CA LEU A 21 10.36 6.27 -1.72
C LEU A 21 9.30 7.38 -1.64
N THR A 22 8.56 7.57 -2.74
CA THR A 22 7.46 8.54 -2.78
C THR A 22 6.25 8.05 -1.97
N ILE A 23 5.91 6.77 -2.03
CA ILE A 23 4.83 6.15 -1.26
C ILE A 23 5.21 4.69 -1.02
N ALA A 24 5.23 4.23 0.24
CA ALA A 24 5.42 2.82 0.55
C ALA A 24 4.74 2.40 1.85
N VAL A 25 4.38 1.12 1.90
CA VAL A 25 4.09 0.40 3.15
C VAL A 25 5.36 -0.38 3.51
N PHE A 26 5.85 -0.22 4.73
CA PHE A 26 7.01 -0.95 5.22
C PHE A 26 6.63 -1.92 6.33
N VAL A 27 7.46 -2.94 6.51
CA VAL A 27 7.32 -3.95 7.56
C VAL A 27 8.68 -4.16 8.19
N ILE A 28 8.78 -3.93 9.50
CA ILE A 28 9.99 -4.17 10.29
C ILE A 28 9.82 -5.52 10.99
N ARG A 29 10.87 -6.35 10.95
CA ARG A 29 10.93 -7.66 11.58
C ARG A 29 12.25 -7.79 12.32
N LYS A 30 12.24 -8.57 13.41
CA LYS A 30 13.47 -8.87 14.14
C LYS A 30 14.35 -9.79 13.31
N GLU A 31 15.66 -9.61 13.44
CA GLU A 31 16.64 -10.44 12.77
C GLU A 31 16.50 -11.90 13.25
N GLY A 32 16.15 -12.80 12.34
CA GLY A 32 15.92 -14.22 12.63
C GLY A 32 14.44 -14.63 12.65
N ASP A 33 13.51 -13.68 12.67
CA ASP A 33 12.08 -13.97 12.49
C ASP A 33 11.81 -14.35 11.03
N GLY A 34 11.03 -15.39 10.82
CA GLY A 34 10.44 -15.70 9.54
C GLY A 34 9.26 -14.79 9.16
N LEU A 35 8.58 -15.17 8.09
CA LEU A 35 7.41 -14.45 7.58
C LEU A 35 6.14 -14.72 8.40
N GLN A 36 6.14 -15.79 9.21
CA GLN A 36 4.97 -16.27 9.96
C GLN A 36 4.86 -15.60 11.33
N GLU A 37 5.98 -15.12 11.86
CA GLU A 37 6.05 -14.35 13.08
C GLU A 37 5.40 -12.97 12.87
N PRO A 38 4.77 -12.41 13.90
CA PRO A 38 4.21 -11.07 13.81
C PRO A 38 5.35 -10.07 13.58
N PRO A 39 5.18 -9.11 12.65
CA PRO A 39 6.17 -8.07 12.46
C PRO A 39 6.31 -7.20 13.71
N GLU A 40 7.50 -6.65 13.90
CA GLU A 40 7.80 -5.70 14.97
C GLU A 40 7.08 -4.37 14.73
N ASP A 41 7.02 -3.94 13.46
CA ASP A 41 6.28 -2.75 13.09
C ASP A 41 5.75 -2.82 11.65
N ILE A 42 4.68 -2.09 11.40
CA ILE A 42 4.13 -1.84 10.06
C ILE A 42 3.78 -0.36 9.99
N GLY A 43 4.22 0.30 8.92
CA GLY A 43 3.97 1.71 8.76
C GLY A 43 3.85 2.15 7.30
N ILE A 44 3.57 3.42 7.13
CA ILE A 44 3.39 4.10 5.85
C ILE A 44 4.35 5.27 5.79
N VAL A 45 5.12 5.33 4.71
CA VAL A 45 6.00 6.45 4.40
C VAL A 45 5.54 7.12 3.11
N THR A 46 5.57 8.45 3.08
CA THR A 46 5.34 9.25 1.88
C THR A 46 6.40 10.32 1.74
N GLU A 47 7.03 10.43 0.57
CA GLU A 47 8.12 11.38 0.29
C GLU A 47 9.24 11.31 1.34
N GLY A 48 9.56 10.10 1.80
CA GLY A 48 10.54 9.87 2.86
C GLY A 48 10.09 10.25 4.27
N ILE A 49 8.86 10.77 4.44
CA ILE A 49 8.28 11.12 5.75
C ILE A 49 7.39 9.98 6.22
N GLU A 50 7.70 9.45 7.40
CA GLU A 50 6.86 8.48 8.09
C GLU A 50 5.55 9.14 8.53
N LEU A 51 4.42 8.66 8.01
CA LEU A 51 3.10 9.20 8.32
C LEU A 51 2.39 8.41 9.42
N LEU A 52 2.51 7.08 9.39
CA LEU A 52 1.85 6.17 10.32
C LEU A 52 2.77 5.00 10.65
N HIS A 53 2.71 4.55 11.90
CA HIS A 53 3.44 3.40 12.42
C HIS A 53 2.57 2.61 13.40
N HIS A 54 3.06 1.45 13.84
CA HIS A 54 2.35 0.52 14.74
C HIS A 54 0.99 0.06 14.20
N LEU A 55 0.93 -0.16 12.89
CA LEU A 55 -0.28 -0.64 12.22
C LEU A 55 -0.47 -2.14 12.43
N THR A 56 -1.72 -2.58 12.54
CA THR A 56 -2.06 -3.95 12.95
C THR A 56 -1.84 -5.00 11.86
N SER A 57 -1.83 -4.59 10.59
CA SER A 57 -1.60 -5.47 9.45
C SER A 57 -1.23 -4.69 8.18
N VAL A 58 -0.58 -5.36 7.22
CA VAL A 58 -0.32 -4.80 5.88
C VAL A 58 -1.62 -4.42 5.19
N ALA A 59 -2.69 -5.20 5.36
CA ALA A 59 -4.00 -4.88 4.80
C ALA A 59 -4.55 -3.55 5.35
N SER A 60 -4.45 -3.34 6.67
CA SER A 60 -4.85 -2.07 7.29
C SER A 60 -3.99 -0.89 6.81
N ALA A 61 -2.68 -1.10 6.65
CA ALA A 61 -1.78 -0.08 6.11
C ALA A 61 -2.14 0.29 4.67
N CYS A 62 -2.46 -0.69 3.82
CA CYS A 62 -2.93 -0.44 2.46
C CYS A 62 -4.26 0.34 2.43
N ALA A 63 -5.21 0.01 3.31
CA ALA A 63 -6.47 0.73 3.41
C ALA A 63 -6.29 2.19 3.88
N LEU A 64 -5.46 2.40 4.90
CA LEU A 64 -5.11 3.75 5.39
C LEU A 64 -4.34 4.54 4.34
N LEU A 65 -3.42 3.91 3.61
CA LEU A 65 -2.70 4.55 2.51
C LEU A 65 -3.66 5.05 1.43
N LEU A 66 -4.64 4.24 1.05
CA LEU A 66 -5.66 4.63 0.08
C LEU A 66 -6.47 5.85 0.57
N GLY A 67 -6.82 5.85 1.86
CA GLY A 67 -7.47 6.97 2.53
C GLY A 67 -6.60 8.23 2.56
N LEU A 68 -5.31 8.10 2.88
CA LEU A 68 -4.35 9.22 2.91
C LEU A 68 -4.16 9.84 1.52
N ILE A 69 -3.98 9.00 0.49
CA ILE A 69 -3.86 9.49 -0.89
C ILE A 69 -5.10 10.29 -1.28
N TYR A 70 -6.29 9.82 -0.91
CA TYR A 70 -7.54 10.52 -1.17
C TYR A 70 -7.67 11.82 -0.37
N ALA A 71 -7.49 11.76 0.96
CA ALA A 71 -7.68 12.89 1.87
C ALA A 71 -6.69 14.03 1.61
N LEU A 72 -5.45 13.69 1.25
CA LEU A 72 -4.40 14.64 0.92
C LEU A 72 -4.37 15.02 -0.56
N ASN A 73 -5.31 14.49 -1.36
CA ASN A 73 -5.39 14.71 -2.82
C ASN A 73 -4.05 14.42 -3.53
N LEU A 74 -3.34 13.37 -3.10
CA LEU A 74 -2.07 12.98 -3.70
C LEU A 74 -2.31 12.31 -5.05
N ALA A 75 -1.36 12.49 -5.97
CA ALA A 75 -1.40 11.77 -7.23
C ALA A 75 -1.13 10.28 -7.00
N TYR A 76 -1.98 9.41 -7.56
CA TYR A 76 -1.69 7.98 -7.54
C TYR A 76 -0.37 7.67 -8.28
N PRO A 77 0.43 6.72 -7.77
CA PRO A 77 1.63 6.26 -8.46
C PRO A 77 1.30 5.83 -9.90
N LYS A 78 1.95 6.46 -10.89
CA LYS A 78 1.69 6.23 -12.33
C LYS A 78 1.68 4.74 -12.72
N PRO A 79 2.63 3.89 -12.25
CA PRO A 79 2.64 2.46 -12.59
C PRO A 79 1.40 1.70 -12.10
N LEU A 80 0.76 2.18 -11.04
CA LEU A 80 -0.38 1.53 -10.38
C LEU A 80 -1.69 2.28 -10.58
N ARG A 81 -1.73 3.26 -11.50
CA ARG A 81 -2.89 4.13 -11.72
C ARG A 81 -4.21 3.34 -11.87
N PHE A 82 -4.21 2.26 -12.65
CA PHE A 82 -5.41 1.46 -12.86
C PHE A 82 -5.81 0.65 -11.63
N THR A 83 -4.85 0.17 -10.83
CA THR A 83 -5.12 -0.52 -9.57
C THR A 83 -5.83 0.43 -8.60
N PHE A 84 -5.28 1.63 -8.41
CA PHE A 84 -5.90 2.64 -7.57
C PHE A 84 -7.25 3.12 -8.11
N GLU A 85 -7.40 3.23 -9.43
CA GLU A 85 -8.68 3.53 -10.05
C GLU A 85 -9.73 2.45 -9.76
N VAL A 86 -9.37 1.16 -9.81
CA VAL A 86 -10.26 0.06 -9.44
C VAL A 86 -10.63 0.12 -7.97
N LEU A 87 -9.64 0.29 -7.07
CA LEU A 87 -9.89 0.40 -5.64
C LEU A 87 -10.86 1.56 -5.32
N GLN A 88 -10.60 2.75 -5.87
CA GLN A 88 -11.44 3.92 -5.63
C GLN A 88 -12.83 3.76 -6.25
N LYS A 89 -12.93 3.37 -7.52
CA LYS A 89 -14.20 3.45 -8.26
C LYS A 89 -15.07 2.21 -8.10
N ILE A 90 -14.47 1.02 -8.03
CA ILE A 90 -15.22 -0.23 -7.91
C ILE A 90 -15.41 -0.59 -6.44
N ILE A 91 -14.33 -0.69 -5.68
CA ILE A 91 -14.39 -1.19 -4.30
C ILE A 91 -14.98 -0.14 -3.35
N MET A 92 -14.48 1.10 -3.40
CA MET A 92 -14.99 2.19 -2.55
C MET A 92 -16.22 2.91 -3.12
N GLN A 93 -16.60 2.61 -4.37
CA GLN A 93 -17.74 3.24 -5.06
C GLN A 93 -17.67 4.77 -5.18
N LEU A 94 -16.47 5.35 -5.24
CA LEU A 94 -16.24 6.79 -5.39
C LEU A 94 -16.05 7.18 -6.86
N ASP A 95 -16.61 8.33 -7.29
CA ASP A 95 -16.45 8.85 -8.66
C ASP A 95 -16.70 7.81 -9.77
N GLN A 96 -17.69 6.92 -9.60
CA GLN A 96 -17.96 5.82 -10.53
C GLN A 96 -18.23 6.28 -11.97
N HIS A 97 -18.74 7.49 -12.16
CA HIS A 97 -19.00 8.08 -13.47
C HIS A 97 -17.71 8.50 -14.22
N LYS A 98 -16.55 8.55 -13.54
CA LYS A 98 -15.25 8.94 -14.12
C LYS A 98 -14.32 7.76 -14.38
N MET A 99 -14.85 6.54 -14.54
CA MET A 99 -14.04 5.36 -14.84
C MET A 99 -13.42 5.45 -16.24
N SER A 100 -12.14 5.10 -16.34
CA SER A 100 -11.50 4.88 -17.64
C SER A 100 -12.14 3.69 -18.37
N PRO A 101 -12.10 3.65 -19.71
CA PRO A 101 -12.73 2.56 -20.48
C PRO A 101 -12.25 1.15 -20.08
N LYS A 102 -10.99 1.03 -19.68
CA LYS A 102 -10.41 -0.24 -19.20
C LYS A 102 -11.05 -0.70 -17.90
N VAL A 103 -11.21 0.22 -16.93
CA VAL A 103 -11.81 -0.09 -15.63
C VAL A 103 -13.31 -0.31 -15.76
N HIS A 104 -13.98 0.44 -16.65
CA HIS A 104 -15.40 0.21 -16.94
C HIS A 104 -15.66 -1.18 -17.52
N ASN A 105 -14.85 -1.63 -18.49
CA ASN A 105 -14.97 -2.98 -19.06
C ASN A 105 -14.76 -4.06 -17.98
N LEU A 106 -13.76 -3.87 -17.12
CA LEU A 106 -13.53 -4.77 -15.99
C LEU A 106 -14.74 -4.80 -15.04
N HIS A 107 -15.30 -3.64 -14.69
CA HIS A 107 -16.47 -3.52 -13.83
C HIS A 107 -17.67 -4.27 -14.41
N SER A 108 -17.98 -4.09 -15.70
CA SER A 108 -19.08 -4.79 -16.37
C SER A 108 -18.92 -6.31 -16.33
N LYS A 109 -17.69 -6.82 -16.52
CA LYS A 109 -17.40 -8.27 -16.41
C LYS A 109 -17.55 -8.79 -14.99
N LEU A 110 -17.11 -8.02 -13.99
CA LEU A 110 -17.29 -8.40 -12.59
C LEU A 110 -18.78 -8.46 -12.21
N GLN A 111 -19.58 -7.50 -12.71
CA GLN A 111 -21.02 -7.50 -12.51
C GLN A 111 -21.70 -8.70 -13.18
N SER A 112 -21.35 -9.04 -14.43
CA SER A 112 -21.95 -10.21 -15.09
C SER A 112 -21.67 -11.51 -14.34
N LEU A 113 -20.46 -11.69 -13.82
CA LEU A 113 -20.09 -12.86 -13.00
C LEU A 113 -20.89 -12.93 -11.69
N GLN A 114 -21.20 -11.79 -11.07
CA GLN A 114 -22.06 -11.80 -9.87
C GLN A 114 -23.49 -12.22 -10.19
N TYR A 115 -24.03 -11.82 -11.35
CA TYR A 115 -25.36 -12.25 -11.79
C TYR A 115 -25.39 -13.75 -12.10
N ASP A 116 -24.35 -14.28 -12.77
CA ASP A 116 -24.24 -15.70 -13.09
C ASP A 116 -24.11 -16.58 -11.83
N ALA A 117 -23.47 -16.08 -10.77
CA ALA A 117 -23.32 -16.81 -9.50
C ALA A 117 -24.58 -16.81 -8.62
N LEU A 118 -25.56 -15.96 -8.92
CA LEU A 118 -26.83 -15.86 -8.19
C LEU A 118 -27.97 -16.65 -8.86
N LEU A 119 -27.71 -17.25 -10.03
CA LEU A 119 -28.59 -18.18 -10.76
C LEU A 119 -28.18 -19.63 -10.49
#